data_AF-A0A1G9LBV4-F1
#
_entry.id   AF-A0A1G9LBV4-F1
#
_cell.length_a   1.000
_cell.length_b   1.000
_cell.length_c   1.000
_cell.angle_alpha   90.00
_cell.angle_beta   90.00
_cell.angle_gamma   90.00
#
_symmetry.space_group_name_H-M   'P 1'
#
loop_
_entity.id
_entity.type
_entity.pdbx_description
1 polymer ?
#
loop_
_entity_poly.entity_id
_entity_poly.type
_entity_poly.pdbx_seq_one_letter_code
_entity_poly.pdbx_strand_id
1 'polypeptide(L)'
;MCYLCRYVLVNLISQNLKDMRTTTDAAAKIHQGKNVKRFREMLGIRQEALADQLGSEWSQKRISLIESRESVDPALLNSIAEVLKIPVQVLENFNEQAAINYFNTFNNSTQHNNHNGGDVNHTNTQNFDPFIALVEAMKELKIIYGENRKLYEENKGLYESLLHLEREKITDLQSRLA
;
A
#
# COMPACT_ATOMS: atom_id res chain seq x y z
N MET A 1 36.22 -0.11 44.06
CA MET A 1 35.94 0.25 42.66
C MET A 1 36.25 1.72 42.46
N CYS A 2 37.40 2.03 41.85
CA CYS A 2 37.90 3.40 41.76
C CYS A 2 36.97 4.30 40.93
N TYR A 3 36.80 5.56 41.36
CA TYR A 3 36.01 6.59 40.66
C TYR A 3 36.37 6.70 39.17
N LEU A 4 37.64 6.50 38.84
CA LEU A 4 38.13 6.48 37.46
C LEU A 4 37.47 5.38 36.62
N CYS A 5 37.27 4.19 37.19
CA CYS A 5 36.65 3.06 36.49
C CYS A 5 35.16 3.29 36.26
N ARG A 6 34.46 3.95 37.20
CA ARG A 6 33.04 4.32 37.04
C ARG A 6 32.88 5.45 36.01
N TYR A 7 33.80 6.41 35.98
CA TYR A 7 33.81 7.51 35.01
C TYR A 7 34.09 7.02 33.58
N VAL A 8 35.05 6.11 33.41
CA VAL A 8 35.35 5.48 32.11
C VAL A 8 34.17 4.63 31.65
N LEU A 9 33.55 3.83 32.53
CA LEU A 9 32.41 3.00 32.17
C LEU A 9 31.19 3.84 31.76
N VAL A 10 30.88 4.92 32.48
CA VAL A 10 29.76 5.82 32.13
C VAL A 10 30.02 6.59 30.84
N ASN A 11 31.26 7.03 30.59
CA ASN A 11 31.62 7.65 29.32
C ASN A 11 31.59 6.66 28.16
N LEU A 12 32.06 5.42 28.38
CA LEU A 12 32.03 4.37 27.36
C LEU A 12 30.60 3.97 27.03
N ILE A 13 29.73 3.84 28.03
CA ILE A 13 28.29 3.61 27.83
C ILE A 13 27.64 4.82 27.12
N SER A 14 28.02 6.05 27.46
CA SER A 14 27.48 7.27 26.80
C SER A 14 27.97 7.46 25.36
N GLN A 15 29.19 7.04 25.04
CA GLN A 15 29.73 7.00 23.68
C GLN A 15 29.00 5.92 22.87
N ASN A 16 28.89 4.69 23.41
CA ASN A 16 28.16 3.59 22.78
C ASN A 16 26.66 3.90 22.56
N LEU A 17 26.03 4.69 23.43
CA LEU A 17 24.62 5.11 23.28
C LEU A 17 24.44 6.19 22.20
N LYS A 18 25.47 7.02 21.95
CA LYS A 18 25.48 7.99 20.83
C LYS A 18 25.67 7.28 19.50
N ASP A 19 26.51 6.25 19.47
CA ASP A 19 26.85 5.52 18.25
C ASP A 19 25.70 4.57 17.80
N MET A 20 24.86 4.09 18.71
CA MET A 20 23.66 3.29 18.39
C MET A 20 22.53 4.12 17.75
N ARG A 21 22.55 5.45 17.88
CA ARG A 21 21.48 6.32 17.35
C ARG A 21 21.73 6.81 15.92
N THR A 22 22.83 6.38 15.27
CA THR A 22 23.21 6.84 13.93
C THR A 22 23.57 5.74 12.94
N THR A 23 23.43 4.46 13.28
CA THR A 23 23.65 3.33 12.34
C THR A 23 22.36 2.84 11.67
N THR A 24 21.35 3.70 11.52
CA THR A 24 20.43 3.54 10.39
C THR A 24 21.21 3.96 9.15
N ASP A 25 21.87 2.98 8.53
CA ASP A 25 22.42 3.07 7.18
C ASP A 25 21.55 3.98 6.33
N ALA A 26 22.13 5.06 5.78
CA ALA A 26 21.52 6.05 4.92
C ALA A 26 20.11 5.65 4.47
N ALA A 27 19.10 5.95 5.30
CA ALA A 27 17.73 5.53 5.05
C ALA A 27 17.37 6.12 3.70
N ALA A 28 17.25 5.27 2.67
CA ALA A 28 16.97 5.70 1.32
C ALA A 28 15.72 6.56 1.38
N LYS A 29 15.91 7.87 1.31
CA LYS A 29 14.88 8.83 1.67
C LYS A 29 13.74 8.63 0.68
N ILE A 30 12.58 8.24 1.22
CA ILE A 30 11.45 7.83 0.39
C ILE A 30 10.96 9.04 -0.40
N HIS A 31 10.88 8.89 -1.72
CA HIS A 31 10.51 9.98 -2.61
C HIS A 31 9.00 9.95 -2.87
N GLN A 32 8.25 10.69 -2.07
CA GLN A 32 6.78 10.73 -2.10
C GLN A 32 6.23 11.16 -3.46
N GLY A 33 6.84 12.15 -4.14
CA GLY A 33 6.40 12.56 -5.47
C GLY A 33 6.51 11.46 -6.54
N LYS A 34 7.59 10.66 -6.52
CA LYS A 34 7.75 9.50 -7.41
C LYS A 34 6.72 8.42 -7.09
N ASN A 35 6.39 8.23 -5.81
CA ASN A 35 5.34 7.30 -5.40
C ASN A 35 3.99 7.74 -5.97
N VAL A 36 3.63 9.03 -5.83
CA VAL A 36 2.40 9.60 -6.43
C VAL A 36 2.35 9.35 -7.94
N LYS A 37 3.45 9.62 -8.66
CA LYS A 37 3.53 9.36 -10.10
C LYS A 37 3.26 7.90 -10.46
N ARG A 38 3.90 6.98 -9.74
CA ARG A 38 3.79 5.53 -9.98
C ARG A 38 2.38 5.03 -9.77
N PHE A 39 1.78 5.35 -8.63
CA PHE A 39 0.42 4.88 -8.33
C PHE A 39 -0.60 5.49 -9.30
N ARG A 40 -0.42 6.75 -9.67
CA ARG A 40 -1.23 7.37 -10.73
C ARG A 40 -1.12 6.61 -12.06
N GLU A 41 0.10 6.29 -12.49
CA GLU A 41 0.35 5.56 -13.75
C GLU A 41 -0.16 4.12 -13.70
N MET A 42 -0.01 3.46 -12.55
CA MET A 42 -0.53 2.11 -12.30
C MET A 42 -2.06 2.05 -12.39
N LEU A 43 -2.74 3.12 -11.96
CA LEU A 43 -4.19 3.28 -12.08
C LEU A 43 -4.64 3.80 -13.47
N GLY A 44 -3.70 4.06 -14.39
CA GLY A 44 -4.01 4.54 -15.74
C GLY A 44 -4.55 5.99 -15.79
N ILE A 45 -4.33 6.78 -14.74
CA ILE A 45 -4.86 8.14 -14.62
C ILE A 45 -3.88 9.13 -15.27
N ARG A 46 -4.36 10.03 -16.13
CA ARG A 46 -3.54 11.10 -16.71
C ARG A 46 -3.35 12.24 -15.71
N GLN A 47 -2.25 12.99 -15.82
CA GLN A 47 -1.97 14.12 -14.91
C GLN A 47 -3.07 15.18 -14.92
N GLU A 48 -3.67 15.44 -16.09
CA GLU A 48 -4.85 16.30 -16.24
C GLU A 48 -6.05 15.79 -15.44
N ALA A 49 -6.37 14.49 -15.53
CA ALA A 49 -7.50 13.90 -14.83
C ALA A 49 -7.30 13.89 -13.31
N LEU A 50 -6.06 13.77 -12.83
CA LEU A 50 -5.74 13.93 -11.41
C LEU A 50 -5.91 15.39 -10.96
N ALA A 51 -5.49 16.35 -11.79
CA ALA A 51 -5.68 17.76 -11.50
C ALA A 51 -7.18 18.12 -11.42
N ASP A 52 -7.98 17.67 -12.39
CA ASP A 52 -9.42 17.92 -12.43
C ASP A 52 -10.14 17.38 -11.18
N GLN A 53 -9.70 16.23 -10.65
CA GLN A 53 -10.26 15.64 -9.43
C GLN A 53 -9.83 16.34 -8.14
N LEU A 54 -8.63 16.96 -8.12
CA LEU A 54 -8.16 17.74 -6.97
C LEU A 54 -8.76 19.15 -6.93
N GLY A 55 -9.29 19.65 -8.06
CA GLY A 55 -10.03 20.91 -8.16
C GLY A 55 -9.39 21.95 -9.08
N SER A 56 -10.08 23.08 -9.27
CA SER A 56 -9.76 24.11 -10.27
C SER A 56 -8.40 24.81 -10.10
N GLU A 57 -7.83 24.76 -8.90
CA GLU A 57 -6.49 25.28 -8.61
C GLU A 57 -5.37 24.40 -9.18
N TRP A 58 -5.69 23.16 -9.54
CA TRP A 58 -4.70 22.19 -10.02
C TRP A 58 -4.66 22.17 -11.53
N SER A 59 -3.45 22.03 -12.05
CA SER A 59 -3.20 21.88 -13.49
C SER A 59 -2.20 20.75 -13.70
N GLN A 60 -2.18 20.20 -14.90
CA GLN A 60 -1.22 19.18 -15.31
C GLN A 60 0.23 19.57 -14.97
N LYS A 61 0.60 20.84 -15.17
CA LYS A 61 1.92 21.39 -14.84
C LYS A 61 2.19 21.39 -13.33
N ARG A 62 1.20 21.74 -12.50
CA ARG A 62 1.33 21.69 -11.02
C ARG A 62 1.50 20.25 -10.52
N ILE A 63 0.75 19.30 -11.07
CA ILE A 63 0.88 17.88 -10.74
C ILE A 63 2.27 17.35 -11.11
N SER A 64 2.77 17.67 -12.29
CA SER A 64 4.15 17.31 -12.69
C SER A 64 5.20 17.89 -11.74
N LEU A 65 4.97 19.08 -11.18
CA LEU A 65 5.87 19.69 -10.20
C LEU A 65 5.83 18.93 -8.87
N ILE A 66 4.66 18.47 -8.43
CA ILE A 66 4.52 17.65 -7.22
C ILE A 66 5.22 16.31 -7.37
N GLU A 67 5.03 15.64 -8.52
CA GLU A 67 5.64 14.34 -8.81
C GLU A 67 7.18 14.36 -8.78
N SER A 68 7.79 15.52 -9.04
CA SER A 68 9.25 15.70 -8.96
C SER A 68 9.76 16.07 -7.57
N ARG A 69 8.88 16.38 -6.60
CA ARG A 69 9.27 16.72 -5.23
C ARG A 69 9.53 15.48 -4.39
N GLU A 70 10.63 15.52 -3.64
CA GLU A 70 11.00 14.43 -2.74
C GLU A 70 9.97 14.25 -1.60
N SER A 71 9.49 15.36 -1.04
CA SER A 71 8.44 15.40 -0.03
C SER A 71 7.28 16.29 -0.48
N VAL A 72 6.07 15.84 -0.17
CA VAL A 72 4.81 16.52 -0.47
C VAL A 72 4.15 16.93 0.85
N ASP A 73 3.44 18.07 0.83
CA ASP A 73 2.70 18.53 2.00
C ASP A 73 1.69 17.46 2.46
N PRO A 74 1.61 17.12 3.76
CA PRO A 74 0.76 16.03 4.24
C PRO A 74 -0.73 16.19 3.91
N ALA A 75 -1.26 17.41 3.95
CA ALA A 75 -2.66 17.66 3.62
C ALA A 75 -2.93 17.36 2.14
N LEU A 76 -2.04 17.83 1.25
CA LEU A 76 -2.09 17.53 -0.17
C LEU A 76 -1.90 16.04 -0.46
N LEU A 77 -0.95 15.38 0.21
CA LEU A 77 -0.69 13.95 0.02
C LEU A 77 -1.90 13.11 0.40
N ASN A 78 -2.61 13.48 1.47
CA ASN A 78 -3.85 12.84 1.86
C ASN A 78 -4.97 13.06 0.83
N SER A 79 -5.14 14.29 0.31
CA SER A 79 -6.11 14.54 -0.76
C SER A 79 -5.80 13.73 -2.03
N ILE A 80 -4.53 13.60 -2.39
CA ILE A 80 -4.11 12.75 -3.51
C ILE A 80 -4.43 11.28 -3.22
N ALA A 81 -4.17 10.80 -2.01
CA ALA A 81 -4.47 9.43 -1.60
C ALA A 81 -5.98 9.12 -1.68
N GLU A 82 -6.82 10.06 -1.24
CA GLU A 82 -8.28 9.97 -1.33
C GLU A 82 -8.76 9.89 -2.79
N VAL A 83 -8.23 10.75 -3.67
CA VAL A 83 -8.56 10.75 -5.10
C VAL A 83 -8.13 9.44 -5.77
N LEU A 84 -6.93 8.95 -5.45
CA LEU A 84 -6.41 7.68 -5.96
C LEU A 84 -7.03 6.46 -5.26
N LYS A 85 -7.84 6.66 -4.21
CA LYS A 85 -8.47 5.62 -3.37
C LYS A 85 -7.48 4.61 -2.80
N ILE A 86 -6.32 5.10 -2.37
CA ILE A 86 -5.28 4.29 -1.71
C ILE A 86 -4.98 4.86 -0.32
N PRO A 87 -4.51 4.04 0.64
CA PRO A 87 -4.08 4.56 1.93
C PRO A 87 -2.89 5.52 1.79
N VAL A 88 -2.91 6.65 2.49
CA VAL A 88 -1.82 7.66 2.43
C VAL A 88 -0.46 7.08 2.83
N GLN A 89 -0.45 6.09 3.73
CA GLN A 89 0.73 5.39 4.19
C GLN A 89 1.47 4.68 3.05
N VAL A 90 0.75 4.28 1.99
CA VAL A 90 1.35 3.69 0.80
C VAL A 90 2.16 4.73 0.05
N LEU A 91 1.65 5.95 -0.11
CA LEU A 91 2.39 7.03 -0.76
C LEU A 91 3.60 7.48 0.07
N GLU A 92 3.48 7.46 1.40
CA GLU A 92 4.53 7.86 2.33
C GLU A 92 5.67 6.84 2.46
N ASN A 93 5.35 5.55 2.52
CA ASN A 93 6.30 4.50 2.93
C ASN A 93 6.70 3.54 1.80
N PHE A 94 6.15 3.70 0.59
CA PHE A 94 6.49 2.81 -0.52
C PHE A 94 7.95 2.97 -0.94
N ASN A 95 8.70 1.87 -0.91
CA ASN A 95 10.06 1.76 -1.40
C ASN A 95 10.10 0.84 -2.62
N GLU A 96 10.41 1.42 -3.77
CA GLU A 96 10.52 0.69 -5.04
C GLU A 96 11.57 -0.42 -4.99
N GLN A 97 12.73 -0.15 -4.42
CA GLN A 97 13.83 -1.13 -4.42
C GLN A 97 13.45 -2.36 -3.58
N ALA A 98 12.71 -2.15 -2.49
CA ALA A 98 12.16 -3.24 -1.69
C ALA A 98 11.14 -4.08 -2.51
N ALA A 99 10.27 -3.42 -3.28
CA ALA A 99 9.31 -4.11 -4.14
C ALA A 99 9.98 -4.90 -5.28
N ILE A 100 11.00 -4.32 -5.94
CA ILE A 100 11.79 -4.98 -6.99
C ILE A 100 12.55 -6.18 -6.41
N ASN A 101 13.20 -6.00 -5.25
CA ASN A 101 13.96 -7.07 -4.60
C ASN A 101 13.04 -8.23 -4.19
N TYR A 102 11.83 -7.94 -3.71
CA TYR A 102 10.82 -8.95 -3.41
C TYR A 102 10.41 -9.74 -4.68
N PHE A 103 10.13 -9.04 -5.78
CA PHE A 103 9.77 -9.68 -7.05
C PHE A 103 10.90 -10.55 -7.62
N ASN A 104 12.13 -10.06 -7.58
CA ASN A 104 13.30 -10.81 -8.03
C ASN A 104 13.55 -12.06 -7.17
N THR A 105 13.36 -11.96 -5.85
CA THR A 105 13.51 -13.09 -4.93
C THR A 105 12.42 -14.14 -5.14
N PHE A 106 11.18 -13.71 -5.40
CA PHE A 106 10.07 -14.60 -5.74
C PHE A 106 10.33 -15.38 -7.04
N ASN A 107 10.85 -14.71 -8.07
CA ASN A 107 11.23 -15.38 -9.32
C ASN A 107 12.45 -16.31 -9.16
N ASN A 108 13.43 -15.97 -8.31
CA ASN A 108 14.56 -16.87 -8.04
C ASN A 108 14.16 -18.10 -7.21
N SER A 109 13.24 -17.95 -6.25
CA SER A 109 12.72 -19.06 -5.45
C SER A 109 11.95 -20.09 -6.28
N THR A 110 11.40 -19.70 -7.44
CA THR A 110 10.72 -20.62 -8.37
C THR A 110 11.67 -21.27 -9.38
N GLN A 111 12.91 -20.76 -9.50
CA GLN A 111 13.94 -21.28 -10.40
C GLN A 111 14.91 -22.26 -9.72
N HIS A 112 14.92 -22.37 -8.39
CA HIS A 112 15.86 -23.24 -7.65
C HIS A 112 15.40 -24.70 -7.49
N ASN A 113 14.55 -25.21 -8.39
CA ASN A 113 14.19 -26.64 -8.43
C ASN A 113 14.84 -27.41 -9.58
N ASN A 114 15.73 -26.79 -10.36
CA ASN A 114 16.42 -27.47 -11.47
C ASN A 114 17.91 -27.10 -11.51
N HIS A 115 18.76 -27.69 -10.66
CA HIS A 115 20.04 -28.33 -11.03
C HIS A 115 20.90 -28.76 -9.80
N ASN A 116 21.00 -30.08 -9.64
CA ASN A 116 22.11 -30.93 -9.19
C ASN A 116 23.43 -30.27 -8.70
N GLY A 117 23.90 -30.67 -7.51
CA GLY A 117 25.30 -30.48 -7.06
C GLY A 117 25.44 -30.35 -5.54
N GLY A 118 25.96 -31.37 -4.86
CA GLY A 118 25.86 -31.55 -3.41
C GLY A 118 26.46 -30.43 -2.55
N ASP A 119 25.75 -30.12 -1.46
CA ASP A 119 26.34 -30.08 -0.12
C ASP A 119 25.26 -30.25 0.95
N VAL A 120 25.55 -31.09 1.94
CA VAL A 120 24.64 -31.48 3.02
C VAL A 120 24.73 -30.44 4.12
N ASN A 121 23.82 -29.45 4.14
CA ASN A 121 23.51 -28.65 5.33
C ASN A 121 22.13 -28.00 5.18
N HIS A 122 21.09 -28.83 5.27
CA HIS A 122 19.70 -28.37 5.15
C HIS A 122 19.19 -27.85 6.50
N THR A 123 19.51 -26.59 6.80
CA THR A 123 18.78 -25.80 7.79
C THR A 123 17.32 -25.70 7.36
N ASN A 124 16.42 -26.41 8.05
CA ASN A 124 14.96 -26.27 8.08
C ASN A 124 14.39 -25.37 6.96
N THR A 125 14.42 -25.84 5.71
CA THR A 125 13.61 -25.18 4.69
C THR A 125 12.17 -25.55 5.02
N GLN A 126 11.36 -24.53 5.22
CA GLN A 126 9.92 -24.71 5.25
C GLN A 126 9.57 -25.40 3.94
N ASN A 127 9.16 -26.68 4.01
CA ASN A 127 8.72 -27.47 2.88
C ASN A 127 7.51 -26.75 2.23
N PHE A 128 7.78 -25.83 1.31
CA PHE A 128 6.76 -25.19 0.49
C PHE A 128 6.31 -26.22 -0.53
N ASP A 129 5.16 -26.84 -0.28
CA ASP A 129 4.49 -27.68 -1.27
C ASP A 129 3.62 -26.78 -2.16
N PRO A 130 3.98 -26.59 -3.44
CA PRO A 130 3.23 -25.74 -4.36
C PRO A 130 1.79 -26.21 -4.54
N PHE A 131 1.52 -27.51 -4.39
CA PHE A 131 0.18 -28.06 -4.55
C PHE A 131 -0.71 -27.69 -3.36
N ILE A 132 -0.18 -27.76 -2.13
CA ILE A 132 -0.91 -27.36 -0.93
C ILE A 132 -1.23 -25.86 -0.99
N ALA A 133 -0.25 -25.02 -1.35
CA ALA A 133 -0.45 -23.59 -1.49
C ALA A 133 -1.50 -23.24 -2.56
N LEU A 134 -1.48 -23.95 -3.70
CA LEU A 134 -2.47 -23.76 -4.76
C LEU A 134 -3.88 -24.15 -4.31
N VAL A 135 -4.02 -25.29 -3.64
CA VAL A 135 -5.32 -25.75 -3.12
C VAL A 135 -5.87 -24.75 -2.10
N GLU A 136 -5.04 -24.20 -1.23
CA GLU A 136 -5.46 -23.20 -0.25
C GLU A 136 -5.90 -21.90 -0.93
N ALA A 137 -5.12 -21.38 -1.88
CA ALA A 137 -5.49 -20.21 -2.67
C ALA A 137 -6.82 -20.40 -3.42
N MET A 138 -7.08 -21.60 -3.95
CA MET A 138 -8.36 -21.92 -4.60
C MET A 138 -9.54 -21.94 -3.63
N LYS A 139 -9.35 -22.40 -2.38
CA LYS A 139 -10.40 -22.35 -1.35
C LYS A 139 -10.73 -20.91 -0.97
N GLU A 140 -9.71 -20.10 -0.70
CA GLU A 140 -9.88 -18.69 -0.37
C GLU A 140 -10.60 -17.95 -1.51
N LEU A 141 -10.18 -18.18 -2.75
CA LEU A 141 -10.81 -17.60 -3.93
C LEU A 141 -12.30 -17.97 -4.02
N LYS A 142 -12.65 -19.23 -3.75
CA LYS A 142 -14.04 -19.69 -3.73
C LYS A 142 -14.87 -18.98 -2.66
N ILE A 143 -14.31 -18.78 -1.46
CA ILE A 143 -14.96 -18.06 -0.35
C ILE A 143 -15.22 -16.61 -0.76
N ILE A 144 -14.18 -15.92 -1.23
CA ILE A 144 -14.25 -14.52 -1.66
C ILE A 144 -15.29 -14.33 -2.77
N TYR A 145 -15.33 -15.21 -3.78
CA TYR A 145 -16.36 -15.14 -4.83
C TYR A 145 -17.77 -15.36 -4.28
N GLY A 146 -17.93 -16.25 -3.30
CA GLY A 146 -19.21 -16.47 -2.62
C GLY A 146 -19.67 -15.24 -1.83
N GLU A 147 -18.77 -14.61 -1.07
CA GLU A 147 -19.04 -13.40 -0.30
C GLU A 147 -19.37 -12.22 -1.21
N ASN A 148 -18.58 -12.00 -2.26
CA ASN A 148 -18.86 -10.97 -3.26
C ASN A 148 -20.25 -11.16 -3.86
N ARG A 149 -20.64 -12.39 -4.22
CA ARG A 149 -21.98 -12.67 -4.76
C ARG A 149 -23.10 -12.27 -3.78
N LYS A 150 -22.95 -12.57 -2.48
CA LYS A 150 -23.93 -12.17 -1.45
C LYS A 150 -24.02 -10.65 -1.34
N LEU A 151 -22.87 -9.98 -1.29
CA LEU A 151 -22.80 -8.53 -1.20
C LEU A 151 -23.44 -7.85 -2.41
N TYR A 152 -23.28 -8.41 -3.62
CA TYR A 152 -23.97 -7.92 -4.82
C TYR A 152 -25.50 -8.06 -4.71
N GLU A 153 -26.01 -9.17 -4.18
CA GLU A 153 -27.45 -9.39 -4.01
C GLU A 153 -28.02 -8.44 -2.93
N GLU A 154 -27.33 -8.27 -1.81
CA GLU A 154 -27.70 -7.32 -0.75
C GLU A 154 -27.75 -5.88 -1.26
N ASN A 155 -26.72 -5.45 -2.00
CA ASN A 155 -26.69 -4.13 -2.62
C ASN A 155 -27.85 -3.94 -3.60
N LYS A 156 -28.14 -4.94 -4.42
CA LYS A 156 -29.26 -4.90 -5.35
C LYS A 156 -30.60 -4.75 -4.61
N GLY A 157 -30.82 -5.50 -3.54
CA GLY A 157 -32.02 -5.39 -2.71
C GLY A 157 -32.17 -4.01 -2.06
N LEU A 158 -31.06 -3.41 -1.61
CA LEU A 158 -31.04 -2.06 -1.06
C LEU A 158 -31.44 -1.02 -2.13
N TYR A 159 -30.94 -1.16 -3.37
CA TYR A 159 -31.31 -0.30 -4.49
C TYR A 159 -32.79 -0.42 -4.85
N GLU A 160 -33.33 -1.63 -4.91
CA GLU A 160 -34.75 -1.86 -5.18
C GLU A 160 -35.63 -1.24 -4.08
N SER A 161 -35.23 -1.38 -2.81
CA SER A 161 -35.92 -0.78 -1.66
C SER A 161 -35.90 0.75 -1.71
N LEU A 162 -34.75 1.34 -2.04
CA LEU A 162 -34.61 2.79 -2.20
C LEU A 162 -35.52 3.29 -3.32
N LEU A 163 -35.54 2.61 -4.46
CA LEU A 163 -36.38 2.97 -5.60
C LEU A 163 -37.87 2.90 -5.25
N HIS A 164 -38.28 1.91 -4.46
CA HIS A 164 -39.65 1.80 -3.97
C HIS A 164 -40.04 3.00 -3.09
N LEU A 165 -39.20 3.35 -2.12
CA LEU A 165 -39.42 4.51 -1.24
C LEU A 165 -39.50 5.83 -2.02
N GLU A 166 -38.62 6.02 -3.02
CA GLU A 166 -38.67 7.22 -3.85
C GLU A 166 -39.97 7.30 -4.67
N ARG A 167 -40.45 6.19 -5.23
CA ARG A 167 -41.75 6.14 -5.95
C ARG A 167 -42.92 6.45 -5.03
N GLU A 168 -42.91 5.91 -3.81
CA GLU A 168 -43.94 6.15 -2.81
C GLU A 168 -43.98 7.63 -2.40
N LYS A 169 -42.83 8.24 -2.11
CA LYS A 169 -42.72 9.67 -1.82
C LYS A 169 -43.27 10.53 -2.97
N ILE A 170 -42.93 10.21 -4.22
CA ILE A 170 -43.43 10.94 -5.39
C ILE A 170 -44.96 10.84 -5.46
N THR A 171 -45.53 9.66 -5.20
CA THR A 171 -46.97 9.44 -5.23
C THR A 171 -47.70 10.24 -4.15
N ASP A 172 -47.15 10.27 -2.93
CA ASP A 172 -47.69 11.08 -1.82
C ASP A 172 -47.59 12.58 -2.11
N LEU A 173 -46.52 13.05 -2.73
CA LEU A 173 -46.40 14.45 -3.15
C LEU A 173 -47.40 14.81 -4.25
N GLN A 174 -47.62 13.91 -5.21
CA GLN A 174 -48.61 14.11 -6.26
C GLN A 174 -50.05 14.17 -5.71
N SER A 175 -50.38 13.36 -4.69
CA SER A 175 -51.71 13.39 -4.07
C SER A 175 -51.96 14.64 -3.22
N ARG A 176 -50.91 15.21 -2.61
CA ARG A 176 -51.00 16.48 -1.85
C ARG A 176 -51.11 17.73 -2.73
N LEU A 177 -50.69 17.62 -3.99
CA LEU A 177 -50.75 18.71 -4.98
C LEU A 177 -52.04 18.71 -5.80
N ALA A 178 -52.80 17.60 -5.79
CA ALA A 178 -54.10 17.45 -6.43
C ALA A 178 -55.24 17.93 -5.53
#